data_AF-A0A378JUN5-F1
#
_entry.id   AF-A0A378JUN5-F1
#
_cell.length_a   1.000
_cell.length_b   1.000
_cell.length_c   1.000
_cell.angle_alpha   90.00
_cell.angle_beta   90.00
_cell.angle_gamma   90.00
#
_symmetry.space_group_name_H-M   'P 1'
#
loop_
_entity.id
_entity.type
_entity.pdbx_description
1 polymer ?
#
loop_
_entity_poly.entity_id
_entity_poly.type
_entity_poly.pdbx_seq_one_letter_code
_entity_poly.pdbx_strand_id
1 'polypeptide(L)'
;MRSIQKQTERKWDVILADFPRTEIWRLQTDGCQHHLGPNNFRDAYYKGMNLGFDFISSNITTKLSVDLIQNIYLSAYRFEEEYLQDEELKQGIRNQSGGFEIYLNLPGVFDDAGISEEGIDEFIRNMIAADSDRPAGSPRWRLKIDTGGDKAPLYISFDPKKNENLNCIYFDKNNPVGLKEFLLEQLKNAALTKSTAEGSEKFKGPLTKVEISCSAKYSREELKKYIQREINSYLKKVEKAGNDEQKIAIIIELIRNLHQTHPFPDGNGRTLIFLLKNLLLLQNKMDICITQTPSHFAAFSVNQLVKETIQGLIKYAEYKITTAKHFLADLKEEDILNNKERIKSKLSKAISKDPMIAMAQLNELFIQIQDNKIVVPKGYWGESYNLGLLNSFNTGFKKSNESHIAIQTMIKQLYYENFVKLTKDVDSEGLKKFSSWIDKHQIYKDVRYNYNAGKRDMRLELDEYFSPISKTSTSTVSKTSTSTI
;
A
#
# COMPACT_ATOMS: atom_id res chain seq x y z
N MET A 1 28.64 -34.13 -0.67
CA MET A 1 28.67 -32.66 -0.49
C MET A 1 27.95 -32.02 -1.67
N ARG A 2 26.61 -31.87 -1.57
CA ARG A 2 25.79 -31.26 -2.65
C ARG A 2 25.76 -29.74 -2.48
N SER A 3 25.81 -29.06 -3.62
CA SER A 3 26.04 -27.63 -3.82
C SER A 3 25.20 -26.72 -2.91
N ILE A 4 25.88 -25.89 -2.13
CA ILE A 4 25.32 -24.67 -1.55
C ILE A 4 25.02 -23.74 -2.73
N GLN A 5 23.75 -23.70 -3.14
CA GLN A 5 23.22 -22.77 -4.11
C GLN A 5 23.43 -21.36 -3.55
N LYS A 6 24.24 -20.53 -4.20
CA LYS A 6 24.39 -19.10 -3.89
C LYS A 6 23.00 -18.46 -3.92
N GLN A 7 22.39 -18.24 -2.75
CA GLN A 7 21.28 -17.31 -2.61
C GLN A 7 21.83 -15.92 -2.93
N THR A 8 21.63 -15.47 -4.17
CA THR A 8 21.95 -14.10 -4.57
C THR A 8 21.03 -13.15 -3.82
N GLU A 9 21.63 -12.25 -3.04
CA GLU A 9 20.95 -11.10 -2.44
C GLU A 9 20.14 -10.37 -3.53
N ARG A 10 18.81 -10.43 -3.46
CA ARG A 10 17.97 -9.62 -4.35
C ARG A 10 18.01 -8.18 -3.86
N LYS A 11 18.89 -7.38 -4.44
CA LYS A 11 18.90 -5.92 -4.24
C LYS A 11 17.56 -5.32 -4.71
N TRP A 12 17.16 -4.21 -4.10
CA TRP A 12 15.87 -3.57 -4.35
C TRP A 12 15.64 -3.25 -5.83
N ASP A 13 16.70 -2.79 -6.51
CA ASP A 13 16.72 -2.57 -7.96
C ASP A 13 16.34 -3.82 -8.78
N VAL A 14 16.70 -5.01 -8.31
CA VAL A 14 16.37 -6.28 -8.98
C VAL A 14 14.90 -6.63 -8.75
N ILE A 15 14.38 -6.37 -7.56
CA ILE A 15 12.97 -6.63 -7.22
C ILE A 15 12.06 -5.74 -8.06
N LEU A 16 12.45 -4.48 -8.26
CA LEU A 16 11.69 -3.47 -8.99
C LEU A 16 12.09 -3.32 -10.47
N ALA A 17 12.99 -4.13 -11.00
CA ALA A 17 13.63 -3.90 -12.32
C ALA A 17 12.65 -3.66 -13.49
N ASP A 18 11.46 -4.25 -13.42
CA ASP A 18 10.40 -4.09 -14.42
C ASP A 18 9.14 -3.40 -13.86
N PHE A 19 9.15 -2.97 -12.60
CA PHE A 19 8.04 -2.21 -12.03
C PHE A 19 8.19 -0.72 -12.37
N PRO A 20 7.14 -0.01 -12.81
CA PRO A 20 7.23 1.39 -13.19
C PRO A 20 7.76 2.27 -12.06
N ARG A 21 8.88 2.96 -12.29
CA ARG A 21 9.55 3.75 -11.24
C ARG A 21 8.70 4.92 -10.73
N THR A 22 7.76 5.41 -11.55
CA THR A 22 6.80 6.45 -11.17
C THR A 22 5.67 5.95 -10.27
N GLU A 23 5.52 4.64 -10.10
CA GLU A 23 4.42 4.03 -9.36
C GLU A 23 4.87 3.38 -8.05
N ILE A 24 6.15 3.50 -7.67
CA ILE A 24 6.71 2.88 -6.44
C ILE A 24 5.93 3.30 -5.20
N TRP A 25 5.41 4.53 -5.16
CA TRP A 25 4.56 5.04 -4.07
C TRP A 25 3.36 4.13 -3.78
N ARG A 26 2.85 3.39 -4.78
CA ARG A 26 1.75 2.42 -4.59
C ARG A 26 2.10 1.24 -3.70
N LEU A 27 3.39 0.92 -3.56
CA LEU A 27 3.89 -0.09 -2.63
C LEU A 27 3.90 0.43 -1.19
N GLN A 28 3.86 1.75 -1.02
CA GLN A 28 4.09 2.46 0.24
C GLN A 28 2.81 3.01 0.86
N THR A 29 1.74 3.09 0.07
CA THR A 29 0.47 3.69 0.46
C THR A 29 -0.69 2.74 0.26
N ASP A 30 -1.75 2.99 1.00
CA ASP A 30 -3.01 2.27 0.98
C ASP A 30 -3.60 2.27 -0.44
N GLY A 31 -3.87 1.07 -0.97
CA GLY A 31 -4.48 0.90 -2.28
C GLY A 31 -5.86 1.53 -2.44
N CYS A 32 -6.64 1.65 -1.37
CA CYS A 32 -7.91 2.37 -1.37
C CYS A 32 -7.71 3.88 -1.62
N GLN A 33 -6.58 4.45 -1.19
CA GLN A 33 -6.27 5.87 -1.32
C GLN A 33 -5.45 6.21 -2.58
N HIS A 34 -5.17 5.23 -3.45
CA HIS A 34 -4.39 5.46 -4.68
C HIS A 34 -5.01 6.48 -5.64
N HIS A 35 -6.31 6.74 -5.53
CA HIS A 35 -6.98 7.77 -6.32
C HIS A 35 -6.55 9.20 -5.93
N LEU A 36 -5.97 9.39 -4.73
CA LEU A 36 -5.41 10.66 -4.25
C LEU A 36 -3.99 10.91 -4.77
N GLY A 37 -3.38 9.90 -5.42
CA GLY A 37 -2.10 10.01 -6.08
C GLY A 37 -0.87 10.02 -5.16
N PRO A 38 0.33 10.26 -5.72
CA PRO A 38 1.61 10.14 -5.00
C PRO A 38 1.84 11.22 -3.94
N ASN A 39 1.02 12.27 -3.89
CA ASN A 39 1.17 13.37 -2.92
C ASN A 39 0.18 13.25 -1.75
N ASN A 40 -0.50 12.11 -1.61
CA ASN A 40 -1.51 11.92 -0.58
C ASN A 40 -0.92 11.93 0.85
N PHE A 41 0.33 11.51 1.02
CA PHE A 41 1.02 11.49 2.30
C PHE A 41 2.11 12.55 2.37
N ARG A 42 2.47 12.94 3.60
CA ARG A 42 3.55 13.89 3.90
C ARG A 42 4.93 13.39 3.43
N ASP A 43 5.82 14.30 3.05
CA ASP A 43 7.19 13.96 2.61
C ASP A 43 7.97 13.07 3.58
N ALA A 44 7.82 13.31 4.89
CA ALA A 44 8.45 12.52 5.95
C ALA A 44 8.06 11.04 5.87
N TYR A 45 6.79 10.76 5.57
CA TYR A 45 6.26 9.41 5.42
C TYR A 45 6.95 8.69 4.26
N TYR A 46 7.03 9.30 3.08
CA TYR A 46 7.66 8.69 1.92
C TYR A 46 9.16 8.47 2.10
N LYS A 47 9.88 9.42 2.71
CA LYS A 47 11.29 9.24 3.06
C LYS A 47 11.50 8.04 4.00
N GLY A 48 10.61 7.90 4.98
CA GLY A 48 10.58 6.75 5.89
C GLY A 48 10.32 5.44 5.15
N MET A 49 9.25 5.38 4.37
CA MET A 49 8.88 4.18 3.62
C MET A 49 9.96 3.76 2.62
N ASN A 50 10.61 4.69 1.91
CA ASN A 50 11.75 4.39 1.04
C ASN A 50 12.85 3.64 1.80
N LEU A 51 13.29 4.18 2.93
CA LEU A 51 14.31 3.51 3.75
C LEU A 51 13.85 2.20 4.36
N GLY A 52 12.58 2.10 4.74
CA GLY A 52 12.00 0.85 5.19
C GLY A 52 12.10 -0.24 4.13
N PHE A 53 11.77 0.11 2.88
CA PHE A 53 11.86 -0.81 1.75
C PHE A 53 13.32 -1.17 1.40
N ASP A 54 14.23 -0.20 1.41
CA ASP A 54 15.67 -0.46 1.25
C ASP A 54 16.21 -1.38 2.36
N PHE A 55 15.76 -1.16 3.60
CA PHE A 55 16.14 -1.95 4.76
C PHE A 55 15.69 -3.41 4.62
N ILE A 56 14.41 -3.65 4.29
CA ILE A 56 13.93 -5.03 4.11
C ILE A 56 14.60 -5.71 2.91
N SER A 57 14.89 -4.97 1.83
CA SER A 57 15.59 -5.53 0.68
C SER A 57 17.01 -5.99 1.03
N SER A 58 17.68 -5.25 1.90
CA SER A 58 19.03 -5.58 2.37
C SER A 58 19.03 -6.71 3.41
N ASN A 59 17.86 -7.13 3.89
CA ASN A 59 17.69 -8.12 4.96
C ASN A 59 16.86 -9.33 4.54
N ILE A 60 16.68 -9.58 3.24
CA ILE A 60 15.90 -10.73 2.74
C ILE A 60 16.45 -12.07 3.24
N THR A 61 17.76 -12.19 3.41
CA THR A 61 18.41 -13.41 3.92
C THR A 61 18.54 -13.43 5.45
N THR A 62 18.24 -12.32 6.13
CA THR A 62 18.37 -12.19 7.59
C THR A 62 17.26 -12.99 8.28
N LYS A 63 17.64 -13.82 9.26
CA LYS A 63 16.67 -14.59 10.05
C LYS A 63 15.71 -13.65 10.81
N LEU A 64 14.42 -13.96 10.74
CA LEU A 64 13.39 -13.23 11.49
C LEU A 64 13.69 -13.29 13.00
N SER A 65 13.70 -12.11 13.63
CA SER A 65 13.95 -11.91 15.06
C SER A 65 13.22 -10.67 15.55
N VAL A 66 13.08 -10.53 16.88
CA VAL A 66 12.49 -9.33 17.49
C VAL A 66 13.28 -8.08 17.11
N ASP A 67 14.61 -8.14 17.14
CA ASP A 67 15.49 -7.02 16.79
C ASP A 67 15.35 -6.63 15.31
N LEU A 68 15.18 -7.61 14.41
CA LEU A 68 14.91 -7.31 13.00
C LEU A 68 13.61 -6.53 12.83
N ILE A 69 12.52 -6.96 13.49
CA ILE A 69 11.22 -6.26 13.42
C ILE A 69 11.35 -4.84 14.00
N GLN A 70 12.06 -4.68 15.11
CA GLN A 70 12.32 -3.36 15.69
C GLN A 70 13.14 -2.47 14.76
N ASN A 71 14.16 -3.01 14.08
CA ASN A 71 14.96 -2.25 13.14
C ASN A 71 14.19 -1.87 11.86
N ILE A 72 13.23 -2.69 11.42
CA ILE A 72 12.28 -2.29 10.36
C ILE A 72 11.52 -1.03 10.79
N TYR A 73 10.96 -1.03 12.01
CA TYR A 73 10.26 0.14 12.55
C TYR A 73 11.17 1.38 12.58
N LEU A 74 12.37 1.25 13.16
CA LEU A 74 13.31 2.37 13.28
C LEU A 74 13.75 2.90 11.91
N SER A 75 13.88 2.05 10.90
CA SER A 75 14.25 2.49 9.55
C SER A 75 13.16 3.35 8.91
N ALA A 76 11.89 2.99 9.12
CA ALA A 76 10.75 3.62 8.46
C ALA A 76 10.19 4.83 9.20
N TYR A 77 10.34 4.87 10.52
CA TYR A 77 9.67 5.88 11.35
C TYR A 77 10.56 7.10 11.66
N ARG A 78 11.88 7.01 11.44
CA ARG A 78 12.87 7.99 11.91
C ARG A 78 12.74 9.43 11.38
N PHE A 79 11.93 9.66 10.35
CA PHE A 79 11.72 10.98 9.76
C PHE A 79 10.43 11.65 10.24
N GLU A 80 9.62 10.96 11.03
CA GLU A 80 8.43 11.57 11.63
C GLU A 80 8.84 12.64 12.63
N GLU A 81 8.09 13.75 12.65
CA GLU A 81 8.36 14.85 13.57
C GLU A 81 8.28 14.38 15.03
N GLU A 82 7.28 13.57 15.34
CA GLU A 82 7.08 12.94 16.65
C GLU A 82 8.29 12.09 17.04
N TYR A 83 8.89 11.35 16.11
CA TYR A 83 10.08 10.54 16.38
C TYR A 83 11.28 11.38 16.81
N LEU A 84 11.42 12.60 16.28
CA LEU A 84 12.53 13.47 16.63
C LEU A 84 12.41 13.99 18.08
N GLN A 85 11.18 14.13 18.56
CA GLN A 85 10.85 14.76 19.84
C GLN A 85 10.61 13.75 20.97
N ASP A 86 10.14 12.53 20.66
CA ASP A 86 9.74 11.53 21.63
C ASP A 86 10.79 10.41 21.79
N GLU A 87 11.40 10.34 22.97
CA GLU A 87 12.36 9.28 23.33
C GLU A 87 11.73 7.88 23.44
N GLU A 88 10.42 7.76 23.68
CA GLU A 88 9.73 6.46 23.67
C GLU A 88 9.64 5.91 22.23
N LEU A 89 9.35 6.77 21.23
CA LEU A 89 9.36 6.38 19.81
C LEU A 89 10.74 5.90 19.36
N LYS A 90 11.82 6.53 19.83
CA LYS A 90 13.21 6.12 19.50
C LYS A 90 13.58 4.75 20.06
N GLN A 91 12.92 4.31 21.12
CA GLN A 91 13.21 3.01 21.75
C GLN A 91 12.56 1.82 21.02
N GLY A 92 11.68 2.07 20.06
CA GLY A 92 11.02 1.01 19.28
C GLY A 92 9.83 0.42 20.01
N ILE A 93 9.95 -0.80 20.52
CA ILE A 93 8.84 -1.49 21.19
C ILE A 93 8.42 -0.69 22.44
N ARG A 94 7.11 -0.42 22.58
CA ARG A 94 6.56 0.43 23.64
C ARG A 94 6.72 -0.14 25.05
N ASN A 95 6.63 0.73 26.06
CA ASN A 95 6.58 0.35 27.49
C ASN A 95 5.20 0.56 28.13
N GLN A 96 4.27 1.22 27.44
CA GLN A 96 2.92 1.52 27.93
C GLN A 96 1.87 0.83 27.08
N SER A 97 0.57 0.98 27.41
CA SER A 97 -0.54 0.44 26.61
C SER A 97 -0.57 1.01 25.19
N GLY A 98 -1.06 0.23 24.24
CA GLY A 98 -1.25 0.62 22.85
C GLY A 98 -2.55 0.01 22.36
N GLY A 99 -3.23 0.72 21.47
CA GLY A 99 -4.52 0.32 20.96
C GLY A 99 -4.85 1.07 19.69
N PHE A 100 -5.88 0.59 19.00
CA PHE A 100 -6.39 1.19 17.78
C PHE A 100 -7.91 1.02 17.73
N GLU A 101 -8.55 1.94 17.04
CA GLU A 101 -10.00 1.96 16.88
C GLU A 101 -10.45 0.93 15.85
N ILE A 102 -11.65 0.40 16.06
CA ILE A 102 -12.30 -0.53 15.14
C ILE A 102 -13.80 -0.24 15.06
N TYR A 103 -14.40 -0.55 13.91
CA TYR A 103 -15.84 -0.46 13.69
C TYR A 103 -16.25 -1.36 12.52
N LEU A 104 -17.56 -1.54 12.35
CA LEU A 104 -18.12 -2.37 11.28
C LEU A 104 -18.05 -1.65 9.93
N ASN A 105 -17.84 -2.39 8.84
CA ASN A 105 -17.88 -1.83 7.50
C ASN A 105 -19.33 -1.56 7.08
N LEU A 106 -19.81 -0.33 7.35
CA LEU A 106 -21.12 0.15 6.90
C LEU A 106 -20.97 0.96 5.61
N PRO A 107 -22.01 1.00 4.75
CA PRO A 107 -22.03 1.89 3.61
C PRO A 107 -21.69 3.33 4.01
N GLY A 108 -20.68 3.93 3.36
CA GLY A 108 -20.23 5.29 3.62
C GLY A 108 -19.03 5.41 4.57
N VAL A 109 -18.57 4.33 5.21
CA VAL A 109 -17.44 4.34 6.17
C VAL A 109 -16.29 3.42 5.71
N PHE A 110 -16.09 3.38 4.39
CA PHE A 110 -15.33 2.32 3.71
C PHE A 110 -13.81 2.37 3.92
N ASP A 111 -13.24 3.56 4.13
CA ASP A 111 -11.79 3.74 4.03
C ASP A 111 -11.03 3.31 5.29
N ASP A 112 -11.75 2.98 6.38
CA ASP A 112 -11.21 3.37 7.66
C ASP A 112 -11.47 2.31 8.80
N ALA A 113 -12.42 1.35 8.65
CA ALA A 113 -12.34 0.05 9.37
C ALA A 113 -13.01 -1.13 8.66
N GLY A 114 -12.23 -2.20 8.51
CA GLY A 114 -12.66 -3.49 7.95
C GLY A 114 -12.61 -4.59 9.00
N ILE A 115 -13.77 -4.84 9.58
CA ILE A 115 -14.06 -6.05 10.34
C ILE A 115 -15.09 -6.88 9.58
N SER A 116 -14.89 -8.20 9.55
CA SER A 116 -15.88 -9.15 9.02
C SER A 116 -16.42 -10.03 10.14
N GLU A 117 -17.59 -10.63 9.94
CA GLU A 117 -18.16 -11.58 10.91
C GLU A 117 -17.24 -12.78 11.16
N GLU A 118 -16.63 -13.34 10.10
CA GLU A 118 -15.64 -14.42 10.21
C GLU A 118 -14.40 -13.98 11.00
N GLY A 119 -13.95 -12.75 10.78
CA GLY A 119 -12.80 -12.18 11.47
C GLY A 119 -13.10 -11.90 12.95
N ILE A 120 -14.33 -11.53 13.30
CA ILE A 120 -14.80 -11.44 14.69
C ILE A 120 -14.76 -12.82 15.34
N ASP A 121 -15.20 -13.87 14.65
CA ASP A 121 -15.16 -15.23 15.20
C ASP A 121 -13.72 -15.67 15.49
N GLU A 122 -12.79 -15.40 14.56
CA GLU A 122 -11.36 -15.66 14.80
C GLU A 122 -10.79 -14.81 15.94
N PHE A 123 -11.16 -13.54 16.00
CA PHE A 123 -10.72 -12.62 17.05
C PHE A 123 -11.20 -13.08 18.44
N ILE A 124 -12.49 -13.40 18.60
CA ILE A 124 -13.05 -13.91 19.86
C ILE A 124 -12.39 -15.23 20.26
N ARG A 125 -12.22 -16.16 19.32
CA ARG A 125 -11.51 -17.43 19.60
C ARG A 125 -10.08 -17.18 20.08
N ASN A 126 -9.35 -16.26 19.44
CA ASN A 126 -7.99 -15.91 19.86
C ASN A 126 -7.95 -15.25 21.23
N MET A 127 -8.91 -14.38 21.54
CA MET A 127 -9.03 -13.78 22.88
C MET A 127 -9.30 -14.85 23.95
N ILE A 128 -10.22 -15.79 23.70
CA ILE A 128 -10.53 -16.89 24.63
C ILE A 128 -9.33 -17.81 24.83
N ALA A 129 -8.63 -18.17 23.75
CA ALA A 129 -7.44 -19.02 23.79
C ALA A 129 -6.29 -18.34 24.56
N ALA A 130 -6.05 -17.05 24.30
CA ALA A 130 -5.03 -16.27 24.99
C ALA A 130 -5.30 -16.16 26.51
N ASP A 131 -6.56 -16.15 26.92
CA ASP A 131 -6.93 -16.18 28.35
C ASP A 131 -6.84 -17.59 28.97
N SER A 132 -7.13 -18.63 28.18
CA SER A 132 -7.16 -20.04 28.64
C SER A 132 -5.78 -20.67 28.77
N ASP A 133 -4.86 -20.44 27.81
CA ASP A 133 -3.52 -21.06 27.78
C ASP A 133 -2.46 -20.31 28.59
N ARG A 134 -2.91 -19.38 29.44
CA ARG A 134 -2.15 -18.29 30.03
C ARG A 134 -0.84 -18.72 30.72
N PRO A 135 0.33 -18.51 30.09
CA PRO A 135 1.59 -18.37 30.81
C PRO A 135 1.58 -17.02 31.52
N ALA A 136 2.18 -16.93 32.71
CA ALA A 136 2.43 -15.64 33.35
C ALA A 136 3.17 -14.69 32.37
N GLY A 137 2.62 -13.49 32.14
CA GLY A 137 3.24 -12.46 31.28
C GLY A 137 2.87 -12.49 29.79
N SER A 138 1.87 -13.27 29.34
CA SER A 138 1.36 -13.11 27.96
C SER A 138 0.45 -11.88 27.80
N PRO A 139 0.40 -11.23 26.61
CA PRO A 139 -0.42 -10.05 26.41
C PRO A 139 -1.91 -10.39 26.53
N ARG A 140 -2.58 -9.65 27.41
CA ARG A 140 -4.03 -9.55 27.53
C ARG A 140 -4.51 -8.52 26.53
N TRP A 141 -5.24 -9.01 25.55
CA TRP A 141 -6.19 -8.26 24.78
C TRP A 141 -7.27 -7.71 25.72
N ARG A 142 -7.65 -6.45 25.58
CA ARG A 142 -8.95 -5.98 26.04
C ARG A 142 -9.62 -5.23 24.92
N LEU A 143 -10.93 -5.34 24.89
CA LEU A 143 -11.75 -4.44 24.13
C LEU A 143 -12.22 -3.34 25.07
N LYS A 144 -11.98 -2.09 24.68
CA LYS A 144 -12.50 -0.90 25.34
C LYS A 144 -13.63 -0.36 24.48
N ILE A 145 -14.81 -0.18 25.06
CA ILE A 145 -15.98 0.39 24.40
C ILE A 145 -16.33 1.67 25.13
N ASP A 146 -16.10 2.79 24.47
CA ASP A 146 -16.54 4.11 24.91
C ASP A 146 -17.92 4.37 24.29
N THR A 147 -18.89 4.75 25.11
CA THR A 147 -20.28 5.01 24.66
C THR A 147 -20.66 6.49 24.77
N GLY A 148 -19.69 7.36 25.04
CA GLY A 148 -19.88 8.81 25.12
C GLY A 148 -20.64 9.27 26.37
N GLY A 149 -20.55 10.56 26.67
CA GLY A 149 -21.10 11.20 27.87
C GLY A 149 -20.26 10.98 29.13
N ASP A 150 -20.82 11.24 30.31
CA ASP A 150 -20.14 11.09 31.62
C ASP A 150 -19.97 9.63 32.08
N LYS A 151 -20.14 8.66 31.16
CA LYS A 151 -20.09 7.23 31.47
C LYS A 151 -18.67 6.69 31.36
N ALA A 152 -18.25 5.89 32.34
CA ALA A 152 -16.96 5.20 32.28
C ALA A 152 -16.93 4.18 31.12
N PRO A 153 -15.80 4.06 30.41
CA PRO A 153 -15.66 3.09 29.32
C PRO A 153 -15.85 1.66 29.82
N LEU A 154 -16.48 0.84 28.99
CA LEU A 154 -16.71 -0.58 29.23
C LEU A 154 -15.50 -1.39 28.78
N TYR A 155 -15.07 -2.35 29.59
CA TYR A 155 -13.98 -3.25 29.26
C TYR A 155 -14.46 -4.70 29.20
N ILE A 156 -14.16 -5.42 28.13
CA ILE A 156 -14.48 -6.85 28.02
C ILE A 156 -13.39 -7.69 28.71
N SER A 157 -13.79 -8.58 29.62
CA SER A 157 -12.91 -9.53 30.33
C SER A 157 -13.52 -10.94 30.37
N PHE A 158 -12.66 -11.96 30.24
CA PHE A 158 -13.02 -13.37 30.45
C PHE A 158 -12.57 -13.91 31.83
N ASP A 159 -11.88 -13.08 32.63
CA ASP A 159 -11.43 -13.41 33.98
C ASP A 159 -12.31 -12.68 35.01
N PRO A 160 -13.21 -13.38 35.73
CA PRO A 160 -14.15 -12.77 36.66
C PRO A 160 -13.49 -12.34 37.98
N LYS A 161 -12.25 -12.77 38.26
CA LYS A 161 -11.61 -12.60 39.58
C LYS A 161 -10.57 -11.48 39.66
N LYS A 162 -10.31 -10.74 38.57
CA LYS A 162 -9.11 -9.85 38.49
C LYS A 162 -9.34 -8.36 38.26
N ASN A 163 -10.58 -7.87 38.17
CA ASN A 163 -10.83 -6.46 37.86
C ASN A 163 -11.94 -5.86 38.74
N GLU A 164 -11.70 -5.73 40.05
CA GLU A 164 -12.61 -4.98 40.94
C GLU A 164 -12.58 -3.45 40.67
N ASN A 165 -11.58 -2.97 39.92
CA ASN A 165 -11.32 -1.54 39.71
C ASN A 165 -11.69 -0.99 38.32
N LEU A 166 -12.32 -1.79 37.45
CA LEU A 166 -12.73 -1.35 36.11
C LEU A 166 -14.19 -1.71 35.87
N ASN A 167 -14.92 -0.85 35.16
CA ASN A 167 -16.28 -1.12 34.67
C ASN A 167 -16.21 -2.23 33.60
N CYS A 168 -16.08 -3.47 34.05
CA CYS A 168 -15.86 -4.65 33.21
C CYS A 168 -17.14 -5.45 32.99
N ILE A 169 -17.42 -5.81 31.73
CA ILE A 169 -18.43 -6.81 31.41
C ILE A 169 -17.75 -8.17 31.35
N TYR A 170 -18.23 -9.10 32.17
CA TYR A 170 -17.80 -10.49 32.15
C TYR A 170 -18.61 -11.27 31.11
N PHE A 171 -17.91 -12.01 30.26
CA PHE A 171 -18.53 -12.97 29.35
C PHE A 171 -18.10 -14.38 29.72
N ASP A 172 -19.06 -15.30 29.75
CA ASP A 172 -18.77 -16.71 29.91
C ASP A 172 -18.04 -17.21 28.65
N LYS A 173 -16.80 -17.69 28.83
CA LYS A 173 -16.01 -18.30 27.76
C LYS A 173 -16.69 -19.50 27.10
N ASN A 174 -17.66 -20.12 27.78
CA ASN A 174 -18.45 -21.22 27.25
C ASN A 174 -19.66 -20.75 26.40
N ASN A 175 -19.96 -19.45 26.40
CA ASN A 175 -20.99 -18.84 25.56
C ASN A 175 -20.42 -17.73 24.65
N PRO A 176 -19.63 -18.09 23.63
CA PRO A 176 -19.03 -17.12 22.70
C PRO A 176 -20.07 -16.39 21.82
N VAL A 177 -21.28 -16.94 21.67
CA VAL A 177 -22.34 -16.37 20.82
C VAL A 177 -22.83 -15.04 21.40
N GLY A 178 -23.15 -15.00 22.69
CA GLY A 178 -23.62 -13.77 23.33
C GLY A 178 -22.60 -12.63 23.29
N LEU A 179 -21.30 -12.95 23.39
CA LEU A 179 -20.24 -11.98 23.21
C LEU A 179 -20.17 -11.46 21.77
N LYS A 180 -20.28 -12.34 20.78
CA LYS A 180 -20.26 -11.97 19.37
C LYS A 180 -21.41 -10.99 19.05
N GLU A 181 -22.62 -11.33 19.46
CA GLU A 181 -23.81 -10.50 19.21
C GLU A 181 -23.67 -9.12 19.85
N PHE A 182 -23.25 -9.06 21.11
CA PHE A 182 -22.97 -7.81 21.81
C PHE A 182 -21.90 -6.98 21.07
N LEU A 183 -20.78 -7.60 20.68
CA LEU A 183 -19.70 -6.91 19.99
C LEU A 183 -20.15 -6.36 18.63
N LEU A 184 -20.89 -7.14 17.85
CA LEU A 184 -21.44 -6.71 16.56
C LEU A 184 -22.33 -5.47 16.70
N GLU A 185 -23.15 -5.41 17.74
CA GLU A 185 -23.99 -4.25 18.03
C GLU A 185 -23.15 -3.00 18.32
N GLN A 186 -22.13 -3.11 19.19
CA GLN A 186 -21.28 -1.98 19.55
C GLN A 186 -20.45 -1.48 18.36
N LEU A 187 -19.97 -2.38 17.51
CA LEU A 187 -19.24 -2.02 16.28
C LEU A 187 -20.13 -1.32 15.25
N LYS A 188 -21.40 -1.72 15.13
CA LYS A 188 -22.39 -1.03 14.29
C LYS A 188 -22.63 0.40 14.80
N ASN A 189 -22.83 0.56 16.11
CA ASN A 189 -23.02 1.89 16.70
C ASN A 189 -21.79 2.79 16.53
N ALA A 190 -20.58 2.22 16.63
CA ALA A 190 -19.34 2.96 16.38
C ALA A 190 -19.22 3.45 14.93
N ALA A 191 -19.56 2.60 13.96
CA ALA A 191 -19.55 2.98 12.54
C ALA A 191 -20.53 4.13 12.24
N LEU A 192 -21.76 4.06 12.77
CA LEU A 192 -22.77 5.12 12.60
C LEU A 192 -22.35 6.45 13.25
N THR A 193 -21.70 6.36 14.41
CA THR A 193 -21.14 7.52 15.11
C THR A 193 -20.09 8.23 14.24
N LYS A 194 -19.18 7.48 13.62
CA LYS A 194 -18.13 8.04 12.76
C LYS A 194 -18.69 8.76 11.53
N SER A 195 -19.62 8.11 10.81
CA SER A 195 -20.35 8.73 9.67
C SER A 195 -20.99 10.07 10.06
N THR A 196 -21.51 10.17 11.29
CA THR A 196 -22.14 11.42 11.75
C THR A 196 -21.14 12.52 12.06
N ALA A 197 -19.98 12.17 12.65
CA ALA A 197 -18.90 13.12 12.87
C ALA A 197 -18.34 13.67 11.55
N GLU A 198 -18.33 12.84 10.49
CA GLU A 198 -17.90 13.21 9.14
C GLU A 198 -18.98 13.97 8.34
N GLY A 199 -20.18 14.13 8.91
CA GLY A 199 -21.27 14.91 8.32
C GLY A 199 -22.06 14.18 7.23
N SER A 200 -21.86 12.87 7.04
CA SER A 200 -22.57 12.09 6.02
C SER A 200 -23.99 11.68 6.42
N GLU A 201 -24.30 11.60 7.72
CA GLU A 201 -25.65 11.27 8.21
C GLU A 201 -26.00 12.02 9.52
N LYS A 202 -27.30 12.12 9.83
CA LYS A 202 -27.77 12.59 11.15
C LYS A 202 -28.03 11.40 12.07
N PHE A 203 -27.02 10.91 12.79
CA PHE A 203 -27.24 9.96 13.89
C PHE A 203 -27.68 10.69 15.17
N LYS A 204 -28.69 10.13 15.85
CA LYS A 204 -29.20 10.64 17.15
C LYS A 204 -28.89 9.71 18.32
N GLY A 205 -28.10 8.66 18.10
CA GLY A 205 -27.72 7.71 19.15
C GLY A 205 -26.48 8.17 19.96
N PRO A 206 -26.10 7.41 21.00
CA PRO A 206 -24.92 7.71 21.80
C PRO A 206 -23.63 7.55 20.98
N LEU A 207 -22.70 8.49 21.15
CA LEU A 207 -21.40 8.45 20.48
C LEU A 207 -20.63 7.20 20.94
N THR A 208 -20.46 6.23 20.06
CA THR A 208 -19.77 4.98 20.39
C THR A 208 -18.40 4.93 19.71
N LYS A 209 -17.38 4.50 20.44
CA LYS A 209 -16.04 4.17 19.94
C LYS A 209 -15.63 2.82 20.50
N VAL A 210 -15.21 1.92 19.62
CA VAL A 210 -14.67 0.62 20.02
C VAL A 210 -13.17 0.62 19.73
N GLU A 211 -12.37 0.28 20.72
CA GLU A 211 -10.91 0.25 20.65
C GLU A 211 -10.41 -1.14 21.06
N ILE A 212 -9.64 -1.78 20.19
CA ILE A 212 -8.82 -2.92 20.58
C ILE A 212 -7.60 -2.35 21.27
N SER A 213 -7.46 -2.62 22.56
CA SER A 213 -6.30 -2.18 23.33
C SER A 213 -5.60 -3.36 23.97
N CYS A 214 -4.29 -3.42 23.79
CA CYS A 214 -3.43 -4.25 24.60
C CYS A 214 -3.12 -3.44 25.89
N SER A 215 -3.96 -3.66 26.91
CA SER A 215 -4.22 -2.69 27.99
C SER A 215 -3.74 -3.13 29.37
N ALA A 216 -2.91 -4.17 29.49
CA ALA A 216 -2.08 -4.22 30.69
C ALA A 216 -0.85 -3.33 30.48
N LYS A 217 -0.40 -2.72 31.57
CA LYS A 217 0.91 -2.07 31.67
C LYS A 217 1.98 -3.16 31.48
N TYR A 218 2.26 -3.52 30.23
CA TYR A 218 3.28 -4.50 29.90
C TYR A 218 4.62 -3.81 29.86
N SER A 219 5.61 -4.44 30.48
CA SER A 219 6.98 -4.09 30.18
C SER A 219 7.29 -4.43 28.72
N ARG A 220 8.18 -3.66 28.10
CA ARG A 220 8.76 -4.00 26.79
C ARG A 220 9.24 -5.44 26.70
N GLU A 221 9.80 -5.99 27.77
CA GLU A 221 10.31 -7.37 27.80
C GLU A 221 9.21 -8.43 27.69
N GLU A 222 8.02 -8.18 28.22
CA GLU A 222 6.87 -9.08 28.02
C GLU A 222 6.38 -9.04 26.56
N LEU A 223 6.34 -7.85 25.94
CA LEU A 223 6.01 -7.72 24.51
C LEU A 223 7.05 -8.42 23.64
N LYS A 224 8.35 -8.27 23.91
CA LYS A 224 9.41 -8.98 23.19
C LYS A 224 9.25 -10.50 23.29
N LYS A 225 8.94 -11.04 24.48
CA LYS A 225 8.67 -12.47 24.67
C LYS A 225 7.48 -12.95 23.85
N TYR A 226 6.41 -12.15 23.78
CA TYR A 226 5.26 -12.46 22.93
C TYR A 226 5.65 -12.51 21.46
N ILE A 227 6.29 -11.46 20.95
CA ILE A 227 6.72 -11.37 19.55
C ILE A 227 7.62 -12.58 19.22
N GLN A 228 8.56 -12.94 20.11
CA GLN A 228 9.43 -14.09 19.91
C GLN A 228 8.66 -15.42 19.83
N ARG A 229 7.59 -15.59 20.61
CA ARG A 229 6.73 -16.78 20.55
C ARG A 229 6.00 -16.86 19.21
N GLU A 230 5.45 -15.75 18.72
CA GLU A 230 4.78 -15.69 17.42
C GLU A 230 5.76 -15.98 16.28
N ILE A 231 6.99 -15.43 16.34
CA ILE A 231 8.08 -15.75 15.41
C ILE A 231 8.39 -17.25 15.40
N ASN A 232 8.51 -17.87 16.58
CA ASN A 232 8.81 -19.30 16.68
C ASN A 232 7.69 -20.16 16.09
N SER A 233 6.42 -19.77 16.33
CA SER A 233 5.25 -20.41 15.74
C SER A 233 5.27 -20.31 14.21
N TYR A 234 5.51 -19.11 13.68
CA TYR A 234 5.67 -18.85 12.26
C TYR A 234 6.75 -19.73 11.62
N LEU A 235 7.97 -19.74 12.17
CA LEU A 235 9.09 -20.51 11.63
C LEU A 235 8.77 -22.02 11.57
N LYS A 236 8.13 -22.56 12.60
CA LYS A 236 7.71 -23.97 12.65
C LYS A 236 6.62 -24.30 11.64
N LYS A 237 5.66 -23.39 11.43
CA LYS A 237 4.54 -23.58 10.51
C LYS A 237 4.99 -23.45 9.05
N VAL A 238 5.78 -22.42 8.72
CA VAL A 238 6.17 -22.10 7.35
C VAL A 238 7.09 -23.16 6.74
N GLU A 239 7.95 -23.79 7.56
CA GLU A 239 8.79 -24.92 7.14
C GLU A 239 7.96 -26.12 6.67
N LYS A 240 6.75 -26.29 7.21
CA LYS A 240 5.84 -27.40 6.89
C LYS A 240 4.81 -27.07 5.81
N ALA A 241 4.80 -25.83 5.31
CA ALA A 241 3.84 -25.42 4.30
C ALA A 241 4.14 -26.11 2.95
N GLY A 242 3.13 -26.76 2.38
CA GLY A 242 3.25 -27.52 1.14
C GLY A 242 3.13 -26.68 -0.14
N ASN A 243 2.55 -25.48 -0.05
CA ASN A 243 2.38 -24.57 -1.18
C ASN A 243 2.45 -23.09 -0.76
N ASP A 244 2.46 -22.19 -1.74
CA ASP A 244 2.63 -20.75 -1.48
C ASP A 244 1.39 -20.12 -0.82
N GLU A 245 0.18 -20.59 -1.11
CA GLU A 245 -1.03 -20.12 -0.44
C GLU A 245 -1.00 -20.41 1.07
N GLN A 246 -0.55 -21.61 1.46
CA GLN A 246 -0.34 -21.96 2.86
C GLN A 246 0.74 -21.08 3.51
N LYS A 247 1.84 -20.79 2.82
CA LYS A 247 2.86 -19.86 3.34
C LYS A 247 2.30 -18.45 3.53
N ILE A 248 1.50 -17.96 2.57
CA ILE A 248 0.82 -16.66 2.69
C ILE A 248 -0.09 -16.67 3.90
N ALA A 249 -0.91 -17.70 4.10
CA ALA A 249 -1.77 -17.82 5.28
C ALA A 249 -0.99 -17.74 6.61
N ILE A 250 0.15 -18.44 6.69
CA ILE A 250 1.02 -18.44 7.88
C ILE A 250 1.69 -17.07 8.08
N ILE A 251 2.12 -16.39 7.01
CA ILE A 251 2.64 -15.01 7.08
C ILE A 251 1.54 -14.08 7.60
N ILE A 252 0.36 -14.15 7.04
CA ILE A 252 -0.77 -13.28 7.38
C ILE A 252 -1.24 -13.49 8.82
N GLU A 253 -1.27 -14.74 9.28
CA GLU A 253 -1.55 -15.05 10.69
C GLU A 253 -0.55 -14.34 11.62
N LEU A 254 0.76 -14.43 11.33
CA LEU A 254 1.79 -13.72 12.10
C LEU A 254 1.57 -12.20 12.06
N ILE A 255 1.42 -11.62 10.86
CA ILE A 255 1.28 -10.16 10.70
C ILE A 255 0.06 -9.65 11.45
N ARG A 256 -1.08 -10.35 11.36
CA ARG A 256 -2.29 -9.97 12.07
C ARG A 256 -2.11 -10.04 13.58
N ASN A 257 -1.57 -11.14 14.11
CA ASN A 257 -1.34 -11.30 15.54
C ASN A 257 -0.45 -10.17 16.09
N LEU A 258 0.64 -9.86 15.39
CA LEU A 258 1.52 -8.75 15.77
C LEU A 258 0.83 -7.40 15.66
N HIS A 259 0.11 -7.13 14.56
CA HIS A 259 -0.56 -5.85 14.34
C HIS A 259 -1.59 -5.56 15.43
N GLN A 260 -2.39 -6.56 15.76
CA GLN A 260 -3.38 -6.47 16.80
C GLN A 260 -2.69 -6.15 18.17
N THR A 261 -1.48 -6.68 18.46
CA THR A 261 -0.80 -6.36 19.73
C THR A 261 -0.27 -4.94 19.80
N HIS A 262 -0.21 -4.24 18.66
CA HIS A 262 0.23 -2.86 18.54
C HIS A 262 1.57 -2.60 19.26
N PRO A 263 2.66 -3.35 18.95
CA PRO A 263 3.88 -3.36 19.74
C PRO A 263 4.67 -2.05 19.71
N PHE A 264 4.44 -1.18 18.73
CA PHE A 264 5.07 0.13 18.62
C PHE A 264 4.12 1.23 19.10
N PRO A 265 4.62 2.38 19.61
CA PRO A 265 3.76 3.48 20.01
C PRO A 265 2.95 4.04 18.83
N ASP A 266 3.54 4.06 17.64
CA ASP A 266 2.87 4.32 16.36
C ASP A 266 3.57 3.54 15.23
N GLY A 267 3.08 3.61 13.99
CA GLY A 267 3.74 3.05 12.81
C GLY A 267 3.57 1.54 12.67
N ASN A 268 2.64 0.93 13.42
CA ASN A 268 2.39 -0.51 13.40
C ASN A 268 1.97 -1.00 12.00
N GLY A 269 1.06 -0.29 11.33
CA GLY A 269 0.64 -0.63 9.96
C GLY A 269 1.81 -0.59 8.97
N ARG A 270 2.59 0.50 8.98
CA ARG A 270 3.81 0.66 8.15
C ARG A 270 4.80 -0.48 8.39
N THR A 271 5.13 -0.72 9.66
CA THR A 271 6.15 -1.72 10.04
C THR A 271 5.71 -3.13 9.73
N LEU A 272 4.49 -3.50 10.11
CA LEU A 272 4.05 -4.89 10.10
C LEU A 272 3.39 -5.26 8.77
N ILE A 273 2.51 -4.41 8.25
CA ILE A 273 1.68 -4.71 7.08
C ILE A 273 2.40 -4.35 5.79
N PHE A 274 3.05 -3.20 5.71
CA PHE A 274 3.75 -2.79 4.49
C PHE A 274 5.16 -3.41 4.41
N LEU A 275 5.93 -3.38 5.48
CA LEU A 275 7.34 -3.75 5.44
C LEU A 275 7.58 -5.21 5.82
N LEU A 276 7.22 -5.64 7.04
CA LEU A 276 7.48 -7.00 7.52
C LEU A 276 6.75 -8.05 6.65
N LYS A 277 5.48 -7.82 6.30
CA LYS A 277 4.75 -8.71 5.38
C LYS A 277 5.52 -8.91 4.07
N ASN A 278 5.96 -7.82 3.43
CA ASN A 278 6.68 -7.89 2.16
C ASN A 278 8.07 -8.52 2.31
N LEU A 279 8.77 -8.26 3.41
CA LEU A 279 10.00 -8.98 3.75
C LEU A 279 9.72 -10.49 3.73
N LEU A 280 8.74 -10.95 4.52
CA LEU A 280 8.43 -12.38 4.65
C LEU A 280 7.97 -13.02 3.33
N LEU A 281 7.23 -12.29 2.49
CA LEU A 281 6.89 -12.74 1.13
C LEU A 281 8.17 -12.96 0.30
N LEU A 282 9.10 -12.00 0.30
CA LEU A 282 10.38 -12.11 -0.40
C LEU A 282 11.25 -13.26 0.14
N GLN A 283 11.33 -13.44 1.46
CA GLN A 283 12.09 -14.56 2.07
C GLN A 283 11.57 -15.92 1.58
N ASN A 284 10.26 -15.98 1.31
CA ASN A 284 9.57 -17.17 0.81
C ASN A 284 9.49 -17.24 -0.73
N LYS A 285 10.33 -16.46 -1.42
CA LYS A 285 10.49 -16.43 -2.90
C LYS A 285 9.27 -15.92 -3.66
N MET A 286 8.38 -15.20 -2.99
CA MET A 286 7.27 -14.49 -3.62
C MET A 286 7.70 -13.07 -4.03
N ASP A 287 6.82 -12.38 -4.76
CA ASP A 287 6.98 -10.97 -5.14
C ASP A 287 6.47 -10.02 -4.04
N ILE A 288 6.54 -8.70 -4.29
CA ILE A 288 5.96 -7.66 -3.43
C ILE A 288 4.43 -7.62 -3.60
N CYS A 289 3.73 -7.36 -2.51
CA CYS A 289 2.30 -7.17 -2.46
C CYS A 289 1.95 -5.68 -2.36
N ILE A 290 1.10 -5.19 -3.27
CA ILE A 290 0.40 -3.91 -3.12
C ILE A 290 -0.72 -4.10 -2.08
N THR A 291 -0.58 -3.48 -0.91
CA THR A 291 -1.59 -3.56 0.16
C THR A 291 -2.79 -2.69 -0.18
N GLN A 292 -3.97 -3.31 -0.32
CA GLN A 292 -5.19 -2.57 -0.66
C GLN A 292 -5.73 -1.76 0.53
N THR A 293 -6.01 -2.42 1.64
CA THR A 293 -6.59 -1.77 2.83
C THR A 293 -5.90 -2.29 4.10
N PRO A 294 -4.88 -1.59 4.64
CA PRO A 294 -4.14 -2.09 5.81
C PRO A 294 -5.01 -2.19 7.07
N SER A 295 -6.04 -1.37 7.22
CA SER A 295 -6.96 -1.40 8.37
C SER A 295 -7.69 -2.75 8.51
N HIS A 296 -7.79 -3.56 7.45
CA HIS A 296 -8.40 -4.90 7.52
C HIS A 296 -7.64 -5.88 8.43
N PHE A 297 -6.35 -5.65 8.69
CA PHE A 297 -5.57 -6.44 9.66
C PHE A 297 -6.02 -6.23 11.12
N ALA A 298 -6.97 -5.32 11.37
CA ALA A 298 -7.67 -5.19 12.63
C ALA A 298 -8.47 -6.45 12.97
N ALA A 299 -9.42 -6.87 12.12
CA ALA A 299 -10.21 -8.07 12.36
C ALA A 299 -10.92 -8.63 11.10
N PHE A 300 -10.23 -8.73 9.96
CA PHE A 300 -10.59 -9.70 8.91
C PHE A 300 -10.08 -11.10 9.26
N SER A 301 -10.76 -12.11 8.70
CA SER A 301 -10.33 -13.51 8.81
C SER A 301 -9.00 -13.72 8.08
N VAL A 302 -8.20 -14.72 8.48
CA VAL A 302 -6.94 -15.02 7.77
C VAL A 302 -7.22 -15.29 6.30
N ASN A 303 -8.29 -16.02 5.99
CA ASN A 303 -8.67 -16.35 4.62
C ASN A 303 -8.99 -15.12 3.77
N GLN A 304 -9.67 -14.11 4.33
CA GLN A 304 -9.93 -12.86 3.62
C GLN A 304 -8.63 -12.09 3.35
N LEU A 305 -7.76 -11.96 4.36
CA LEU A 305 -6.46 -11.30 4.23
C LEU A 305 -5.52 -12.04 3.26
N VAL A 306 -5.60 -13.37 3.17
CA VAL A 306 -4.89 -14.17 2.16
C VAL A 306 -5.37 -13.81 0.76
N LYS A 307 -6.69 -13.76 0.54
CA LYS A 307 -7.27 -13.37 -0.77
C LYS A 307 -6.83 -11.98 -1.17
N GLU A 308 -6.88 -11.02 -0.27
CA GLU A 308 -6.40 -9.64 -0.52
C GLU A 308 -4.90 -9.60 -0.82
N THR A 309 -4.10 -10.40 -0.12
CA THR A 309 -2.65 -10.48 -0.35
C THR A 309 -2.35 -11.06 -1.73
N ILE A 310 -3.06 -12.11 -2.14
CA ILE A 310 -2.95 -12.69 -3.49
C ILE A 310 -3.36 -11.67 -4.55
N GLN A 311 -4.46 -10.94 -4.35
CA GLN A 311 -4.87 -9.86 -5.25
C GLN A 311 -3.80 -8.76 -5.33
N GLY A 312 -3.19 -8.39 -4.21
CA GLY A 312 -2.09 -7.42 -4.18
C GLY A 312 -0.83 -7.89 -4.90
N LEU A 313 -0.53 -9.20 -4.86
CA LEU A 313 0.56 -9.82 -5.63
C LEU A 313 0.24 -9.81 -7.14
N ILE A 314 -1.00 -10.14 -7.52
CA ILE A 314 -1.47 -10.09 -8.91
C ILE A 314 -1.38 -8.66 -9.44
N LYS A 315 -1.85 -7.68 -8.66
CA LYS A 315 -1.81 -6.25 -9.01
C LYS A 315 -0.36 -5.80 -9.19
N TYR A 316 0.55 -6.17 -8.30
CA TYR A 316 1.98 -5.87 -8.47
C TYR A 316 2.54 -6.45 -9.78
N ALA A 317 2.22 -7.71 -10.11
CA ALA A 317 2.65 -8.34 -11.35
C ALA A 317 2.05 -7.66 -12.59
N GLU A 318 0.82 -7.15 -12.51
CA GLU A 318 0.15 -6.44 -13.61
C GLU A 318 0.85 -5.15 -14.00
N TYR A 319 1.47 -4.44 -13.05
CA TYR A 319 2.25 -3.23 -13.33
C TYR A 319 3.57 -3.53 -14.06
N LYS A 320 4.12 -4.75 -13.96
CA LYS A 320 5.43 -5.05 -14.53
C LYS A 320 5.43 -4.92 -16.05
N ILE A 321 6.51 -4.37 -16.61
CA ILE A 321 6.70 -4.23 -18.06
C ILE A 321 7.31 -5.47 -18.72
N THR A 322 7.60 -6.54 -17.98
CA THR A 322 8.42 -7.69 -18.39
C THR A 322 8.03 -8.24 -19.78
N THR A 323 6.74 -8.47 -20.02
CA THR A 323 6.23 -8.99 -21.30
C THR A 323 6.49 -8.03 -22.46
N ALA A 324 6.16 -6.75 -22.28
CA ALA A 324 6.37 -5.72 -23.29
C ALA A 324 7.85 -5.46 -23.57
N LYS A 325 8.68 -5.46 -22.52
CA LYS A 325 10.13 -5.32 -22.59
C LYS A 325 10.78 -6.43 -23.42
N HIS A 326 10.45 -7.70 -23.13
CA HIS A 326 10.95 -8.83 -23.92
C HIS A 326 10.51 -8.73 -25.38
N PHE A 327 9.25 -8.38 -25.63
CA PHE A 327 8.74 -8.20 -26.98
C PHE A 327 9.53 -7.14 -27.77
N LEU A 328 9.84 -5.99 -27.15
CA LEU A 328 10.56 -4.90 -27.82
C LEU A 328 12.04 -5.21 -28.04
N ALA A 329 12.71 -5.89 -27.09
CA ALA A 329 14.13 -6.19 -27.16
C ALA A 329 14.54 -7.10 -28.34
N ASP A 330 13.59 -7.87 -28.88
CA ASP A 330 13.83 -8.79 -30.01
C ASP A 330 13.54 -8.18 -31.39
N LEU A 331 13.03 -6.95 -31.46
CA LEU A 331 12.65 -6.33 -32.73
C LEU A 331 13.86 -5.88 -33.55
N LYS A 332 13.84 -6.16 -34.85
CA LYS A 332 14.85 -5.69 -35.82
C LYS A 332 14.37 -4.45 -36.56
N GLU A 333 15.32 -3.71 -37.15
CA GLU A 333 15.06 -2.48 -37.90
C GLU A 333 14.00 -2.64 -38.99
N GLU A 334 14.17 -3.65 -39.84
CA GLU A 334 13.28 -3.94 -40.98
C GLU A 334 11.86 -4.28 -40.53
N ASP A 335 11.74 -5.05 -39.44
CA ASP A 335 10.44 -5.41 -38.87
C ASP A 335 9.69 -4.16 -38.39
N ILE A 336 10.39 -3.26 -37.71
CA ILE A 336 9.83 -2.01 -37.17
C ILE A 336 9.32 -1.10 -38.28
N LEU A 337 10.14 -0.88 -39.32
CA LEU A 337 9.79 0.07 -40.37
C LEU A 337 8.66 -0.45 -41.26
N ASN A 338 8.63 -1.76 -41.53
CA ASN A 338 7.67 -2.36 -42.47
C ASN A 338 6.37 -2.85 -41.81
N ASN A 339 6.34 -3.09 -40.49
CA ASN A 339 5.20 -3.72 -39.81
C ASN A 339 4.66 -2.94 -38.61
N LYS A 340 4.64 -1.59 -38.69
CA LYS A 340 4.27 -0.68 -37.58
C LYS A 340 2.96 -1.05 -36.89
N GLU A 341 1.87 -1.22 -37.64
CA GLU A 341 0.54 -1.55 -37.06
C GLU A 341 0.52 -2.93 -36.37
N ARG A 342 1.21 -3.92 -36.94
CA ARG A 342 1.32 -5.24 -36.35
C ARG A 342 2.08 -5.19 -35.02
N ILE A 343 3.15 -4.41 -34.97
CA ILE A 343 3.95 -4.21 -33.75
C ILE A 343 3.14 -3.46 -32.69
N LYS A 344 2.45 -2.38 -33.07
CA LYS A 344 1.57 -1.63 -32.17
C LYS A 344 0.48 -2.52 -31.57
N SER A 345 -0.17 -3.34 -32.39
CA SER A 345 -1.18 -4.31 -31.93
C SER A 345 -0.59 -5.33 -30.94
N LYS A 346 0.61 -5.86 -31.20
CA LYS A 346 1.29 -6.79 -30.28
C LYS A 346 1.71 -6.10 -28.98
N LEU A 347 2.26 -4.90 -29.05
CA LEU A 347 2.64 -4.12 -27.87
C LEU A 347 1.42 -3.81 -26.99
N SER A 348 0.30 -3.42 -27.60
CA SER A 348 -0.95 -3.18 -26.88
C SER A 348 -1.51 -4.44 -26.19
N LYS A 349 -1.19 -5.64 -26.67
CA LYS A 349 -1.55 -6.91 -26.02
C LYS A 349 -0.55 -7.32 -24.93
N ALA A 350 0.65 -6.74 -24.94
CA ALA A 350 1.72 -7.02 -23.99
C ALA A 350 1.72 -6.11 -22.76
N ILE A 351 0.83 -5.10 -22.73
CA ILE A 351 0.56 -4.21 -21.60
C ILE A 351 -0.83 -4.49 -21.01
N SER A 352 -1.14 -3.91 -19.85
CA SER A 352 -2.43 -4.08 -19.17
C SER A 352 -3.60 -3.55 -20.01
N LYS A 353 -4.78 -4.12 -19.76
CA LYS A 353 -6.06 -3.63 -20.28
C LYS A 353 -6.61 -2.46 -19.47
N ASP A 354 -6.21 -2.34 -18.19
CA ASP A 354 -6.50 -1.18 -17.37
C ASP A 354 -5.73 0.02 -17.93
N PRO A 355 -6.41 1.11 -18.36
CA PRO A 355 -5.73 2.22 -19.00
C PRO A 355 -4.72 2.94 -18.09
N MET A 356 -4.94 3.01 -16.77
CA MET A 356 -4.00 3.65 -15.85
C MET A 356 -2.73 2.81 -15.71
N ILE A 357 -2.87 1.49 -15.54
CA ILE A 357 -1.72 0.58 -15.46
C ILE A 357 -0.96 0.57 -16.79
N ALA A 358 -1.69 0.53 -17.92
CA ALA A 358 -1.10 0.58 -19.25
C ALA A 358 -0.27 1.86 -19.45
N MET A 359 -0.78 3.02 -19.02
CA MET A 359 -0.05 4.29 -19.07
C MET A 359 1.23 4.24 -18.24
N ALA A 360 1.19 3.69 -17.02
CA ALA A 360 2.38 3.53 -16.19
C ALA A 360 3.43 2.61 -16.86
N GLN A 361 3.00 1.49 -17.44
CA GLN A 361 3.88 0.58 -18.18
C GLN A 361 4.51 1.24 -19.40
N LEU A 362 3.72 1.97 -20.19
CA LEU A 362 4.20 2.68 -21.38
C LEU A 362 5.20 3.78 -21.01
N ASN A 363 4.98 4.49 -19.91
CA ASN A 363 5.91 5.48 -19.39
C ASN A 363 7.25 4.84 -19.00
N GLU A 364 7.23 3.73 -18.25
CA GLU A 364 8.47 3.03 -17.87
C GLU A 364 9.20 2.45 -19.09
N LEU A 365 8.49 1.85 -20.06
CA LEU A 365 9.10 1.40 -21.31
C LEU A 365 9.81 2.53 -22.03
N PHE A 366 9.17 3.69 -22.14
CA PHE A 366 9.75 4.87 -22.78
C PHE A 366 11.04 5.31 -22.08
N ILE A 367 11.00 5.43 -20.75
CA ILE A 367 12.16 5.83 -19.94
C ILE A 367 13.29 4.79 -20.09
N GLN A 368 13.01 3.49 -20.01
CA GLN A 368 14.06 2.47 -20.17
C GLN A 368 14.66 2.44 -21.58
N ILE A 369 13.90 2.77 -22.63
CA ILE A 369 14.44 2.93 -23.99
C ILE A 369 15.34 4.16 -24.08
N GLN A 370 14.93 5.29 -23.50
CA GLN A 370 15.77 6.50 -23.45
C GLN A 370 17.06 6.30 -22.65
N ASP A 371 16.99 5.57 -21.55
CA ASP A 371 18.14 5.20 -20.71
C ASP A 371 19.04 4.13 -21.38
N ASN A 372 18.71 3.65 -22.59
CA ASN A 372 19.35 2.52 -23.27
C ASN A 372 19.36 1.21 -22.44
N LYS A 373 18.45 1.07 -21.47
CA LYS A 373 18.23 -0.18 -20.71
C LYS A 373 17.44 -1.20 -21.53
N ILE A 374 16.58 -0.72 -22.43
CA ILE A 374 15.93 -1.52 -23.47
C ILE A 374 16.51 -1.08 -24.81
N VAL A 375 17.33 -1.95 -25.40
CA VAL A 375 17.93 -1.70 -26.72
C VAL A 375 16.95 -2.11 -27.80
N VAL A 376 16.33 -1.13 -28.46
CA VAL A 376 15.40 -1.34 -29.58
C VAL A 376 15.65 -0.27 -30.66
N PRO A 377 15.83 -0.63 -31.95
CA PRO A 377 15.96 -2.00 -32.47
C PRO A 377 17.14 -2.77 -31.87
N LYS A 378 17.11 -4.10 -31.98
CA LYS A 378 18.19 -4.97 -31.52
C LYS A 378 19.52 -4.56 -32.16
N GLY A 379 20.50 -4.22 -31.32
CA GLY A 379 21.80 -3.73 -31.77
C GLY A 379 21.90 -2.21 -31.97
N TYR A 380 20.94 -1.42 -31.48
CA TYR A 380 21.03 0.03 -31.44
C TYR A 380 22.09 0.52 -30.43
N TRP A 381 22.92 1.51 -30.82
CA TRP A 381 24.04 2.01 -30.01
C TRP A 381 23.94 3.50 -29.62
N GLY A 382 22.84 4.18 -29.96
CA GLY A 382 22.62 5.59 -29.62
C GLY A 382 23.45 6.61 -30.41
N GLU A 383 23.09 7.89 -30.29
CA GLU A 383 23.78 9.00 -30.97
C GLU A 383 25.11 9.41 -30.31
N SER A 384 25.31 9.09 -29.02
CA SER A 384 26.48 9.53 -28.24
C SER A 384 27.79 8.76 -28.51
N TYR A 385 27.75 7.67 -29.27
CA TYR A 385 28.95 6.95 -29.75
C TYR A 385 29.54 7.53 -31.05
N ASN A 386 29.00 8.65 -31.54
CA ASN A 386 29.57 9.38 -32.68
C ASN A 386 30.70 10.33 -32.25
N LEU A 387 31.91 9.78 -32.12
CA LEU A 387 33.14 10.56 -32.34
C LEU A 387 34.06 9.80 -33.30
N GLY A 388 33.92 10.10 -34.59
CA GLY A 388 35.07 10.20 -35.51
C GLY A 388 35.40 9.05 -36.46
N LEU A 389 34.74 7.88 -36.41
CA LEU A 389 35.27 6.69 -37.10
C LEU A 389 34.41 6.01 -38.19
N LEU A 390 33.16 6.43 -38.44
CA LEU A 390 32.24 5.62 -39.28
C LEU A 390 31.47 6.41 -40.35
N ASN A 391 32.15 7.23 -41.17
CA ASN A 391 31.53 7.85 -42.35
C ASN A 391 31.15 6.83 -43.46
N SER A 392 31.54 5.56 -43.34
CA SER A 392 31.30 4.49 -44.32
C SER A 392 30.03 3.65 -44.07
N PHE A 393 29.33 3.82 -42.94
CA PHE A 393 28.17 2.99 -42.52
C PHE A 393 26.85 3.79 -42.41
N ASN A 394 26.71 4.84 -43.21
CA ASN A 394 25.70 5.89 -43.04
C ASN A 394 24.23 5.39 -43.21
N THR A 395 23.97 4.36 -44.02
CA THR A 395 22.60 3.89 -44.28
C THR A 395 22.03 2.99 -43.18
N GLY A 396 22.86 2.11 -42.59
CA GLY A 396 22.45 1.23 -41.49
C GLY A 396 22.17 2.01 -40.20
N PHE A 397 23.05 2.96 -39.86
CA PHE A 397 22.86 3.82 -38.69
C PHE A 397 21.59 4.67 -38.80
N LYS A 398 21.33 5.24 -39.98
CA LYS A 398 20.11 6.02 -40.25
C LYS A 398 18.84 5.18 -40.05
N LYS A 399 18.79 3.97 -40.61
CA LYS A 399 17.66 3.04 -40.41
C LYS A 399 17.47 2.67 -38.94
N SER A 400 18.55 2.39 -38.22
CA SER A 400 18.53 2.10 -36.79
C SER A 400 17.90 3.23 -35.98
N ASN A 401 18.32 4.48 -36.25
CA ASN A 401 17.77 5.66 -35.56
C ASN A 401 16.30 5.90 -35.93
N GLU A 402 15.94 5.76 -37.21
CA GLU A 402 14.55 5.85 -37.67
C GLU A 402 13.65 4.81 -36.98
N SER A 403 14.11 3.54 -36.87
CA SER A 403 13.40 2.49 -36.15
C SER A 403 13.26 2.78 -34.65
N HIS A 404 14.31 3.30 -34.02
CA HIS A 404 14.29 3.69 -32.60
C HIS A 404 13.25 4.79 -32.34
N ILE A 405 13.27 5.85 -33.15
CA ILE A 405 12.30 6.96 -33.08
C ILE A 405 10.88 6.46 -33.34
N ALA A 406 10.71 5.53 -34.30
CA ALA A 406 9.39 4.95 -34.60
C ALA A 406 8.78 4.21 -33.40
N ILE A 407 9.57 3.44 -32.64
CA ILE A 407 9.10 2.76 -31.42
C ILE A 407 8.76 3.77 -30.32
N GLN A 408 9.62 4.77 -30.09
CA GLN A 408 9.32 5.84 -29.13
C GLN A 408 8.00 6.56 -29.47
N THR A 409 7.77 6.83 -30.75
CA THR A 409 6.54 7.48 -31.25
C THR A 409 5.32 6.59 -31.03
N MET A 410 5.45 5.29 -31.30
CA MET A 410 4.39 4.31 -31.08
C MET A 410 4.00 4.20 -29.60
N ILE A 411 4.97 4.21 -28.69
CA ILE A 411 4.71 4.20 -27.24
C ILE A 411 3.94 5.45 -26.82
N LYS A 412 4.35 6.64 -27.30
CA LYS A 412 3.62 7.89 -27.07
C LYS A 412 2.18 7.83 -27.56
N GLN A 413 1.96 7.28 -28.75
CA GLN A 413 0.62 7.13 -29.32
C GLN A 413 -0.26 6.20 -28.47
N LEU A 414 0.25 5.04 -28.05
CA LEU A 414 -0.48 4.13 -27.18
C LEU A 414 -0.77 4.74 -25.80
N TYR A 415 0.12 5.59 -25.29
CA TYR A 415 -0.10 6.30 -24.04
C TYR A 415 -1.27 7.26 -24.18
N TYR A 416 -1.27 8.07 -25.23
CA TYR A 416 -2.35 9.00 -25.55
C TYR A 416 -3.68 8.29 -25.77
N GLU A 417 -3.69 7.14 -26.47
CA GLU A 417 -4.90 6.34 -26.68
C GLU A 417 -5.50 5.81 -25.36
N ASN A 418 -4.66 5.42 -24.39
CA ASN A 418 -5.15 5.00 -23.07
C ASN A 418 -5.61 6.18 -22.22
N PHE A 419 -4.94 7.32 -22.31
CA PHE A 419 -5.39 8.56 -21.68
C PHE A 419 -6.79 8.95 -22.18
N VAL A 420 -7.01 8.99 -23.50
CA VAL A 420 -8.31 9.30 -24.09
C VAL A 420 -9.40 8.34 -23.62
N LYS A 421 -9.08 7.07 -23.33
CA LYS A 421 -10.05 6.12 -22.75
C LYS A 421 -10.48 6.50 -21.32
N LEU A 422 -9.60 7.08 -20.52
CA LEU A 422 -9.89 7.54 -19.16
C LEU A 422 -10.69 8.85 -19.16
N THR A 423 -10.48 9.69 -20.17
CA THR A 423 -11.05 11.04 -20.25
C THR A 423 -12.24 11.13 -21.19
N LYS A 424 -12.96 10.02 -21.46
CA LYS A 424 -14.10 10.02 -22.39
C LYS A 424 -15.23 10.98 -22.01
N ASP A 425 -15.23 11.47 -20.76
CA ASP A 425 -16.15 12.48 -20.24
C ASP A 425 -15.54 13.90 -20.13
N VAL A 426 -14.32 14.10 -20.65
CA VAL A 426 -13.63 15.41 -20.68
C VAL A 426 -13.82 16.04 -22.06
N ASP A 427 -14.14 17.34 -22.09
CA ASP A 427 -14.39 18.05 -23.34
C ASP A 427 -13.13 18.18 -24.24
N SER A 428 -13.37 18.52 -25.51
CA SER A 428 -12.32 18.63 -26.54
C SER A 428 -11.30 19.74 -26.28
N GLU A 429 -11.65 20.73 -25.45
CA GLU A 429 -10.79 21.86 -25.08
C GLU A 429 -9.77 21.42 -24.02
N GLY A 430 -10.22 20.65 -23.01
CA GLY A 430 -9.37 20.03 -22.00
C GLY A 430 -8.37 19.04 -22.60
N LEU A 431 -8.81 18.24 -23.58
CA LEU A 431 -7.95 17.32 -24.32
C LEU A 431 -6.84 18.03 -25.12
N LYS A 432 -7.14 19.16 -25.77
CA LYS A 432 -6.16 19.96 -26.53
C LYS A 432 -5.13 20.62 -25.62
N LYS A 433 -5.57 21.21 -24.50
CA LYS A 433 -4.67 21.84 -23.52
C LYS A 433 -3.72 20.81 -22.90
N PHE A 434 -4.22 19.62 -22.57
CA PHE A 434 -3.39 18.56 -22.01
C PHE A 434 -2.43 17.95 -23.03
N SER A 435 -2.84 17.73 -24.28
CA SER A 435 -1.92 17.29 -25.34
C SER A 435 -0.77 18.29 -25.53
N SER A 436 -1.09 19.59 -25.56
CA SER A 436 -0.08 20.65 -25.62
C SER A 436 0.80 20.68 -24.37
N TRP A 437 0.25 20.35 -23.20
CA TRP A 437 1.00 20.24 -21.94
C TRP A 437 1.96 19.05 -21.92
N ILE A 438 1.56 17.86 -22.38
CA ILE A 438 2.44 16.68 -22.55
C ILE A 438 3.63 17.03 -23.45
N ASP A 439 3.36 17.67 -24.58
CA ASP A 439 4.38 18.06 -25.56
C ASP A 439 5.33 19.13 -25.01
N LYS A 440 4.79 20.08 -24.22
CA LYS A 440 5.54 21.19 -23.61
C LYS A 440 6.41 20.76 -22.42
N HIS A 441 5.91 19.87 -21.56
CA HIS A 441 6.57 19.56 -20.28
C HIS A 441 7.51 18.37 -20.35
N GLN A 442 7.71 17.75 -21.53
CA GLN A 442 8.58 16.60 -21.71
C GLN A 442 8.52 15.68 -20.48
N ILE A 443 7.34 15.13 -20.15
CA ILE A 443 7.14 14.23 -18.97
C ILE A 443 8.26 13.15 -18.89
N TYR A 444 8.87 12.88 -20.04
CA TYR A 444 10.03 12.05 -20.26
C TYR A 444 11.39 12.50 -19.67
N LYS A 445 11.63 13.78 -19.35
CA LYS A 445 12.93 14.28 -18.82
C LYS A 445 12.93 14.58 -17.32
N ASP A 446 11.82 15.03 -16.75
CA ASP A 446 11.77 15.47 -15.35
C ASP A 446 11.48 14.33 -14.34
N VAL A 447 11.36 13.09 -14.81
CA VAL A 447 11.41 11.87 -13.97
C VAL A 447 12.87 11.45 -13.68
N ARG A 448 13.83 12.38 -13.77
CA ARG A 448 15.00 12.30 -12.87
C ARG A 448 14.52 12.70 -11.48
N TYR A 449 13.78 11.80 -10.84
CA TYR A 449 13.67 11.81 -9.38
C TYR A 449 15.08 11.63 -8.86
N ASN A 450 15.71 12.75 -8.54
CA ASN A 450 16.99 12.79 -7.92
C ASN A 450 16.76 12.25 -6.51
N TYR A 451 17.12 10.99 -6.30
CA TYR A 451 17.01 10.26 -5.03
C TYR A 451 17.66 11.02 -3.84
N ASN A 452 18.36 12.14 -4.11
CA ASN A 452 19.09 12.97 -3.17
C ASN A 452 18.65 14.44 -3.05
N ALA A 453 17.58 14.92 -3.71
CA ALA A 453 17.19 16.33 -3.55
C ALA A 453 15.67 16.50 -3.48
N GLY A 454 15.15 16.59 -2.25
CA GLY A 454 13.79 17.04 -2.00
C GLY A 454 13.63 18.49 -2.46
N LYS A 455 12.98 18.69 -3.61
CA LYS A 455 12.12 19.83 -4.00
C LYS A 455 11.83 19.80 -5.50
N ARG A 456 10.55 19.68 -5.88
CA ARG A 456 9.80 20.72 -6.61
C ARG A 456 8.31 20.35 -6.69
N ASP A 457 7.52 21.40 -6.58
CA ASP A 457 6.08 21.43 -6.37
C ASP A 457 5.36 21.29 -7.73
N MET A 458 4.59 20.22 -7.92
CA MET A 458 3.81 19.95 -9.14
C MET A 458 2.43 20.63 -9.12
N ARG A 459 2.07 21.29 -8.01
CA ARG A 459 0.69 21.68 -7.70
C ARG A 459 0.27 23.02 -8.33
N LEU A 460 1.21 23.93 -8.57
CA LEU A 460 0.86 25.29 -9.02
C LEU A 460 0.38 25.38 -10.48
N GLU A 461 0.62 24.38 -11.33
CA GLU A 461 0.30 24.46 -12.76
C GLU A 461 -0.93 23.64 -13.20
N LEU A 462 -1.48 22.74 -12.38
CA LEU A 462 -2.67 21.95 -12.75
C LEU A 462 -3.99 22.63 -12.36
N ASP A 463 -4.02 23.37 -11.25
CA ASP A 463 -5.23 24.04 -10.74
C ASP A 463 -5.69 25.21 -11.64
N GLU A 464 -4.77 25.85 -12.38
CA GLU A 464 -5.12 26.88 -13.38
C GLU A 464 -5.84 26.32 -14.62
N TYR A 465 -5.69 25.02 -14.91
CA TYR A 465 -6.24 24.40 -16.13
C TYR A 465 -7.56 23.66 -15.89
N PHE A 466 -7.86 23.28 -14.65
CA PHE A 466 -9.03 22.47 -14.28
C PHE A 466 -9.99 23.12 -13.29
N SER A 467 -9.91 24.43 -13.06
CA SER A 467 -10.94 25.12 -12.28
C SER A 467 -12.33 24.94 -12.91
N PRO A 468 -13.34 24.45 -12.16
CA PRO A 468 -14.70 24.36 -12.68
C PRO A 468 -15.23 25.78 -12.89
N ILE A 469 -15.58 26.12 -14.13
CA ILE A 469 -16.33 27.34 -14.43
C ILE A 469 -17.71 27.18 -13.76
N SER A 470 -17.85 27.73 -12.56
CA SER A 470 -19.12 27.84 -11.87
C SER A 470 -20.03 28.80 -12.63
N LYS A 471 -21.16 28.27 -13.12
CA LYS A 471 -22.48 28.90 -13.30
C LYS A 471 -22.49 30.33 -13.88
N THR A 472 -22.77 30.42 -15.17
CA THR A 472 -23.37 31.63 -15.75
C THR A 472 -24.85 31.77 -15.37
N SER A 473 -25.20 33.04 -15.13
CA SER A 473 -26.52 33.67 -15.17
C SER A 473 -27.53 33.38 -14.04
N THR A 474 -27.40 34.15 -12.96
CA THR A 474 -28.56 34.81 -12.34
C THR A 474 -29.03 35.95 -13.25
N SER A 475 -30.26 35.89 -13.76
CA SER A 475 -31.01 37.07 -14.19
C SER A 475 -32.06 37.41 -13.12
N THR A 476 -31.93 38.61 -12.58
CA THR A 476 -32.84 39.40 -11.74
C THR A 476 -34.29 39.41 -12.26
N VAL A 477 -35.31 39.45 -11.38
CA VAL A 477 -36.15 40.61 -10.96
C VAL A 477 -37.39 39.97 -10.26
N SER A 478 -38.05 40.42 -9.20
CA SER A 478 -37.93 41.48 -8.18
C SER A 478 -39.09 41.32 -7.17
N LYS A 479 -38.87 41.78 -5.91
CA LYS A 479 -39.85 42.40 -4.95
C LYS A 479 -41.07 41.53 -4.53
N THR A 480 -41.54 41.49 -3.27
CA THR A 480 -41.57 42.49 -2.19
C THR A 480 -42.05 41.83 -0.87
N SER A 481 -41.77 42.52 0.24
CA SER A 481 -42.58 42.69 1.48
C SER A 481 -42.58 41.64 2.60
N THR A 482 -41.99 42.04 3.75
CA THR A 482 -42.52 42.06 5.16
C THR A 482 -43.18 40.80 5.72
N SER A 483 -43.03 40.34 6.96
CA SER A 483 -42.60 40.90 8.27
C SER A 483 -42.67 39.75 9.32
N THR A 484 -41.97 39.87 10.46
CA THR A 484 -42.27 39.33 11.84
C THR A 484 -42.99 37.98 11.98
N ILE A 485 -42.50 37.00 12.74
CA ILE A 485 -42.19 36.97 14.19
C ILE A 485 -41.05 35.99 14.44
#